data_AF-A0A4Q9HKS1-F1
#
_entry.id   AF-A0A4Q9HKS1-F1
#
_cell.length_a   1.000
_cell.length_b   1.000
_cell.length_c   1.000
_cell.angle_alpha   90.00
_cell.angle_beta   90.00
_cell.angle_gamma   90.00
#
_symmetry.space_group_name_H-M   'P 1'
#
loop_
_entity.id
_entity.type
_entity.pdbx_description
1 polymer ?
#
loop_
_entity_poly.entity_id
_entity_poly.type
_entity_poly.pdbx_seq_one_letter_code
_entity_poly.pdbx_strand_id
1 'polypeptide(L)'
;MRPGTVTQPFELPHFYSPHPARLNPHLEAAREHSKKWARDMEMLEGSGIWTERDLDAHDYALLCSYTHPDAPEPALSLVTDWYVWVFFFDDHFLEKFKRTLDREGGKEYLDRLPLFMPMDLSTPVPEPTNPVEAGLADLWARTVPDMSVEWRARFAESTENLLNESLWELSNIHINRVPNPVEYIEMRRKVGGAPWSAGLVEYATGAEVPAAVAGSRPLRVLKDTFSDAVHLRNDLFSYQRETEEEGELSNGVLVLETFLHCTTQEAADAVNDLITSRLQQFEDTVLTELPALFVEQGLAPHACADVLAYAKGLQDWQSGGHEWHLRSSRYMNGSGAAAGASPAAHPAGASSSALSGPAAASSGLPWSPFAFSGLGTSAADLKTVLATAVTQRLRRHTHIPYQKVGPSQLPSFVMPFTTTLSPHLDLARRNVVTWAHRMGLLRPQPGVPFSDVWDEDALVRFDFALCAAGLHPDADTEQLDLGTQWLTWGTYADDYYPAVFGRTRDLAGAKVCTARL
;
A
#
# COMPACT_ATOMS: atom_id res chain seq x y z
N MET A 1 31.02 20.92 30.42
CA MET A 1 29.74 20.38 29.93
C MET A 1 30.07 19.30 28.92
N ARG A 2 29.64 18.05 29.16
CA ARG A 2 29.73 16.99 28.15
C ARG A 2 28.71 17.32 27.05
N PRO A 3 29.01 17.11 25.76
CA PRO A 3 28.00 17.22 24.71
C PRO A 3 26.86 16.26 25.06
N GLY A 4 25.62 16.74 25.04
CA GLY A 4 24.46 15.88 25.23
C GLY A 4 24.47 14.82 24.15
N THR A 5 24.49 13.55 24.55
CA THR A 5 24.15 12.44 23.66
C THR A 5 22.74 12.71 23.15
N VAL A 6 22.59 13.00 21.85
CA VAL A 6 21.28 13.00 21.19
C VAL A 6 20.78 11.56 21.28
N THR A 7 19.83 11.33 22.17
CA THR A 7 19.23 10.01 22.37
C THR A 7 18.15 9.86 21.30
N GLN A 8 18.36 8.94 20.36
CA GLN A 8 17.33 8.51 19.40
C GLN A 8 16.00 8.20 20.13
N PRO A 9 14.82 8.59 19.60
CA PRO A 9 13.54 8.37 20.28
C PRO A 9 13.19 6.89 20.52
N PHE A 10 13.72 5.99 19.68
CA PHE A 10 13.60 4.54 19.82
C PHE A 10 14.76 3.82 19.11
N GLU A 11 14.95 2.54 19.40
CA GLU A 11 15.84 1.66 18.65
C GLU A 11 15.10 1.08 17.43
N LEU A 12 15.71 1.19 16.24
CA LEU A 12 15.11 0.66 15.01
C LEU A 12 14.83 -0.86 15.16
N PRO A 13 13.60 -1.31 14.87
CA PRO A 13 13.25 -2.72 15.00
C PRO A 13 13.89 -3.57 13.90
N HIS A 14 13.91 -4.89 14.09
CA HIS A 14 14.36 -5.82 13.06
C HIS A 14 13.32 -5.94 11.94
N PHE A 15 13.70 -5.50 10.74
CA PHE A 15 12.81 -5.49 9.57
C PHE A 15 12.72 -6.87 8.89
N TYR A 16 11.51 -7.24 8.48
CA TYR A 16 11.32 -8.34 7.53
C TYR A 16 11.69 -7.88 6.11
N SER A 17 12.82 -8.37 5.61
CA SER A 17 13.34 -8.09 4.27
C SER A 17 13.43 -9.40 3.49
N PRO A 18 12.33 -9.84 2.81
CA PRO A 18 12.26 -11.15 2.17
C PRO A 18 13.21 -11.31 0.97
N HIS A 19 13.60 -10.19 0.35
CA HIS A 19 14.38 -10.16 -0.88
C HIS A 19 15.57 -9.23 -0.72
N PRO A 20 16.79 -9.64 -1.11
CA PRO A 20 17.95 -8.77 -1.07
C PRO A 20 17.84 -7.68 -2.13
N ALA A 21 18.21 -6.45 -1.77
CA ALA A 21 18.30 -5.36 -2.72
C ALA A 21 19.41 -5.62 -3.75
N ARG A 22 19.19 -5.12 -4.95
CA ARG A 22 20.17 -5.10 -6.04
C ARG A 22 20.48 -3.64 -6.36
N LEU A 23 21.67 -3.38 -6.91
CA LEU A 23 22.10 -2.03 -7.25
C LEU A 23 22.32 -1.92 -8.76
N ASN A 24 21.68 -0.93 -9.39
CA ASN A 24 21.87 -0.63 -10.79
C ASN A 24 23.33 -0.25 -11.08
N PRO A 25 23.98 -0.80 -12.12
CA PRO A 25 25.37 -0.48 -12.46
C PRO A 25 25.58 0.96 -12.96
N HIS A 26 24.52 1.68 -13.31
CA HIS A 26 24.57 3.04 -13.87
C HIS A 26 24.49 4.16 -12.81
N LEU A 27 24.72 3.85 -11.53
CA LEU A 27 24.61 4.80 -10.41
C LEU A 27 25.38 6.11 -10.62
N GLU A 28 26.67 6.04 -10.99
CA GLU A 28 27.47 7.26 -11.12
C GLU A 28 26.98 8.15 -12.27
N ALA A 29 26.53 7.55 -13.38
CA ALA A 29 25.92 8.29 -14.49
C ALA A 29 24.64 9.00 -14.03
N ALA A 30 23.80 8.32 -13.24
CA ALA A 30 22.59 8.92 -12.68
C ALA A 30 22.91 10.08 -11.70
N ARG A 31 23.98 9.98 -10.89
CA ARG A 31 24.44 11.08 -10.01
C ARG A 31 24.89 12.30 -10.81
N GLU A 32 25.74 12.10 -11.81
CA GLU A 32 26.24 13.19 -12.65
C GLU A 32 25.10 13.88 -13.41
N HIS A 33 24.21 13.09 -14.02
CA HIS A 33 23.06 13.59 -14.76
C HIS A 33 22.10 14.37 -13.87
N SER A 34 21.62 13.78 -12.78
CA SER A 34 20.60 14.39 -11.93
C SER A 34 21.10 15.66 -11.22
N LYS A 35 22.39 15.72 -10.86
CA LYS A 35 23.02 16.95 -10.34
C LYS A 35 23.02 18.07 -11.37
N LYS A 36 23.37 17.76 -12.63
CA LYS A 36 23.32 18.75 -13.70
C LYS A 36 21.88 19.23 -13.92
N TRP A 37 20.95 18.29 -13.99
CA TRP A 37 19.53 18.57 -14.21
C TRP A 37 18.94 19.45 -13.08
N ALA A 38 19.20 19.13 -11.81
CA ALA A 38 18.74 19.92 -10.67
C ALA A 38 19.23 21.37 -10.71
N ARG A 39 20.48 21.58 -11.15
CA ARG A 39 21.02 22.93 -11.36
C ARG A 39 20.32 23.67 -12.50
N ASP A 40 20.09 23.00 -13.63
CA ASP A 40 19.42 23.58 -14.78
C ASP A 40 17.97 23.96 -14.46
N MET A 41 17.31 23.24 -13.56
CA MET A 41 15.97 23.55 -13.05
C MET A 41 15.96 24.57 -11.89
N GLU A 42 17.11 25.15 -11.54
CA GLU A 42 17.26 26.13 -10.45
C GLU A 42 16.84 25.61 -9.05
N MET A 43 17.00 24.30 -8.81
CA MET A 43 16.68 23.67 -7.52
C MET A 43 17.81 23.76 -6.47
N LEU A 44 19.01 24.18 -6.88
CA LEU A 44 20.19 24.25 -6.02
C LEU A 44 20.45 25.69 -5.56
N GLU A 45 21.65 26.21 -5.79
CA GLU A 45 22.07 27.53 -5.32
C GLU A 45 21.10 28.63 -5.78
N GLY A 46 20.55 29.38 -4.82
CA GLY A 46 19.58 30.46 -5.08
C GLY A 46 18.12 30.06 -4.89
N SER A 47 17.79 28.76 -4.83
CA SER A 47 16.43 28.28 -4.53
C SER A 47 15.95 28.68 -3.12
N GLY A 48 16.90 28.80 -2.19
CA GLY A 48 16.62 28.94 -0.76
C GLY A 48 16.15 27.65 -0.08
N ILE A 49 16.21 26.51 -0.79
CA ILE A 49 15.80 25.20 -0.31
C ILE A 49 17.03 24.29 -0.17
N TRP A 50 17.73 24.02 -1.28
CA TRP A 50 18.90 23.14 -1.30
C TRP A 50 20.15 23.81 -1.86
N THR A 51 21.30 23.27 -1.49
CA THR A 51 22.60 23.46 -2.15
C THR A 51 23.03 22.15 -2.84
N GLU A 52 24.05 22.19 -3.70
CA GLU A 52 24.62 20.94 -4.25
C GLU A 52 25.02 19.94 -3.16
N ARG A 53 25.52 20.43 -2.01
CA ARG A 53 25.91 19.58 -0.89
C ARG A 53 24.73 18.83 -0.30
N ASP A 54 23.55 19.46 -0.22
CA ASP A 54 22.35 18.82 0.32
C ASP A 54 21.89 17.71 -0.62
N LEU A 55 21.87 17.98 -1.94
CA LEU A 55 21.55 16.97 -2.95
C LEU A 55 22.50 15.76 -2.90
N ASP A 56 23.82 16.01 -2.80
CA ASP A 56 24.83 14.96 -2.69
C ASP A 56 24.67 14.13 -1.41
N ALA A 57 24.29 14.77 -0.30
CA ALA A 57 24.07 14.09 0.98
C ALA A 57 22.79 13.25 0.98
N HIS A 58 21.73 13.70 0.31
CA HIS A 58 20.49 12.95 0.15
C HIS A 58 20.67 11.71 -0.74
N ASP A 59 21.46 11.84 -1.81
CA ASP A 59 21.82 10.79 -2.77
C ASP A 59 20.60 10.07 -3.38
N TYR A 60 19.74 10.82 -4.06
CA TYR A 60 18.55 10.28 -4.73
C TYR A 60 18.88 9.36 -5.91
N ALA A 61 20.06 9.50 -6.52
CA ALA A 61 20.54 8.56 -7.52
C ALA A 61 20.81 7.18 -6.92
N LEU A 62 21.32 7.10 -5.68
CA LEU A 62 21.45 5.84 -4.96
C LEU A 62 20.10 5.22 -4.63
N LEU A 63 19.11 6.01 -4.22
CA LEU A 63 17.73 5.56 -4.07
C LEU A 63 17.20 4.92 -5.36
N CYS A 64 17.31 5.64 -6.48
CA CYS A 64 16.78 5.19 -7.76
C CYS A 64 17.52 3.95 -8.29
N SER A 65 18.84 3.89 -8.08
CA SER A 65 19.66 2.74 -8.49
C SER A 65 19.34 1.48 -7.68
N TYR A 66 18.97 1.62 -6.42
CA TYR A 66 18.52 0.50 -5.60
C TYR A 66 17.08 0.06 -5.94
N THR A 67 16.21 1.01 -6.23
CA THR A 67 14.78 0.75 -6.47
C THR A 67 14.46 0.31 -7.90
N HIS A 68 15.32 0.65 -8.86
CA HIS A 68 15.17 0.31 -10.28
C HIS A 68 16.45 -0.38 -10.82
N PRO A 69 16.83 -1.55 -10.26
CA PRO A 69 18.13 -2.17 -10.50
C PRO A 69 18.35 -2.65 -11.94
N ASP A 70 17.27 -2.93 -12.68
CA ASP A 70 17.31 -3.43 -14.05
C ASP A 70 17.03 -2.32 -15.10
N ALA A 71 16.75 -1.08 -14.67
CA ALA A 71 16.43 0.01 -15.57
C ALA A 71 17.65 0.37 -16.45
N PRO A 72 17.46 0.60 -17.76
CA PRO A 72 18.54 1.10 -18.61
C PRO A 72 18.94 2.52 -18.20
N GLU A 73 20.19 2.91 -18.46
CA GLU A 73 20.75 4.20 -18.05
C GLU A 73 19.87 5.43 -18.34
N PRO A 74 19.26 5.60 -19.54
CA PRO A 74 18.41 6.75 -19.80
C PRO A 74 17.14 6.77 -18.93
N ALA A 75 16.53 5.60 -18.71
CA ALA A 75 15.35 5.48 -17.87
C ALA A 75 15.70 5.70 -16.40
N LEU A 76 16.82 5.17 -15.91
CA LEU A 76 17.30 5.40 -14.55
C LEU A 76 17.56 6.89 -14.30
N SER A 77 18.19 7.58 -15.26
CA SER A 77 18.47 9.01 -15.16
C SER A 77 17.18 9.83 -15.09
N LEU A 78 16.20 9.55 -15.95
CA LEU A 78 14.90 10.23 -15.92
C LEU A 78 14.11 9.95 -14.63
N VAL A 79 14.09 8.69 -14.17
CA VAL A 79 13.47 8.33 -12.89
C VAL A 79 14.18 9.06 -11.75
N THR A 80 15.50 9.18 -11.79
CA THR A 80 16.25 9.95 -10.78
C THR A 80 15.83 11.41 -10.77
N ASP A 81 15.68 12.05 -11.94
CA ASP A 81 15.20 13.43 -12.05
C ASP A 81 13.79 13.58 -11.42
N TRP A 82 12.88 12.60 -11.65
CA TRP A 82 11.56 12.58 -11.02
C TRP A 82 11.63 12.52 -9.49
N TYR A 83 12.54 11.70 -8.92
CA TYR A 83 12.72 11.64 -7.48
C TYR A 83 13.38 12.91 -6.92
N VAL A 84 14.34 13.51 -7.63
CA VAL A 84 14.89 14.83 -7.25
C VAL A 84 13.76 15.87 -7.20
N TRP A 85 12.89 15.90 -8.22
CA TRP A 85 11.76 16.81 -8.28
C TRP A 85 10.76 16.60 -7.13
N VAL A 86 10.37 15.35 -6.84
CA VAL A 86 9.33 15.09 -5.82
C VAL A 86 9.82 15.44 -4.42
N PHE A 87 11.09 15.17 -4.11
CA PHE A 87 11.69 15.56 -2.84
C PHE A 87 11.93 17.07 -2.78
N PHE A 88 12.28 17.72 -3.89
CA PHE A 88 12.44 19.17 -3.92
C PHE A 88 11.08 19.85 -3.70
N PHE A 89 10.02 19.34 -4.32
CA PHE A 89 8.65 19.80 -4.10
C PHE A 89 8.27 19.74 -2.62
N ASP A 90 8.53 18.62 -1.94
CA ASP A 90 8.21 18.41 -0.53
C ASP A 90 8.94 19.43 0.38
N ASP A 91 10.27 19.52 0.25
CA ASP A 91 11.08 20.46 1.04
C ASP A 91 10.74 21.93 0.69
N HIS A 92 10.45 22.23 -0.58
CA HIS A 92 10.00 23.57 -1.00
C HIS A 92 8.63 23.92 -0.40
N PHE A 93 7.67 22.98 -0.40
CA PHE A 93 6.35 23.21 0.17
C PHE A 93 6.41 23.38 1.69
N LEU A 94 7.26 22.61 2.36
CA LEU A 94 7.55 22.75 3.79
C LEU A 94 8.03 24.17 4.12
N GLU A 95 9.09 24.63 3.45
CA GLU A 95 9.73 25.92 3.73
C GLU A 95 8.86 27.12 3.35
N LYS A 96 8.12 27.05 2.23
CA LYS A 96 7.30 28.18 1.75
C LYS A 96 5.94 28.28 2.41
N PHE A 97 5.29 27.15 2.72
CA PHE A 97 3.87 27.12 3.10
C PHE A 97 3.59 26.47 4.44
N LYS A 98 4.22 25.32 4.77
CA LYS A 98 3.95 24.66 6.07
C LYS A 98 4.50 25.46 7.24
N ARG A 99 5.75 25.92 7.19
CA ARG A 99 6.34 26.72 8.29
C ARG A 99 5.61 28.04 8.56
N THR A 100 5.04 28.65 7.53
CA THR A 100 4.30 29.92 7.60
C THR A 100 2.80 29.73 7.83
N LEU A 101 2.30 28.50 7.72
CA LEU A 101 0.87 28.13 7.71
C LEU A 101 0.07 28.85 6.60
N ASP A 102 0.72 29.17 5.48
CA ASP A 102 0.09 29.85 4.34
C ASP A 102 -0.69 28.88 3.45
N ARG A 103 -1.93 28.59 3.88
CA ARG A 103 -2.83 27.68 3.18
C ARG A 103 -3.36 28.24 1.86
N GLU A 104 -3.60 29.54 1.77
CA GLU A 104 -4.11 30.17 0.55
C GLU A 104 -3.04 30.17 -0.53
N GLY A 105 -1.82 30.61 -0.19
CA GLY A 105 -0.67 30.57 -1.11
C GLY A 105 -0.31 29.14 -1.51
N GLY A 106 -0.32 28.20 -0.57
CA GLY A 106 -0.10 26.78 -0.88
C GLY A 106 -1.14 26.21 -1.85
N LYS A 107 -2.41 26.62 -1.73
CA LYS A 107 -3.47 26.19 -2.65
C LYS A 107 -3.27 26.79 -4.05
N GLU A 108 -3.03 28.09 -4.16
CA GLU A 108 -2.80 28.76 -5.45
C GLU A 108 -1.58 28.16 -6.18
N TYR A 109 -0.53 27.83 -5.43
CA TYR A 109 0.65 27.15 -5.94
C TYR A 109 0.32 25.77 -6.52
N LEU A 110 -0.44 24.93 -5.80
CA LEU A 110 -0.81 23.59 -6.26
C LEU A 110 -1.83 23.61 -7.40
N ASP A 111 -2.76 24.55 -7.42
CA ASP A 111 -3.77 24.70 -8.48
C ASP A 111 -3.13 24.95 -9.86
N ARG A 112 -1.87 25.43 -9.91
CA ARG A 112 -1.12 25.66 -11.15
C ARG A 112 -0.44 24.40 -11.71
N LEU A 113 -0.03 23.46 -10.86
CA LEU A 113 0.77 22.30 -11.26
C LEU A 113 0.09 21.38 -12.31
N PRO A 114 -1.24 21.15 -12.28
CA PRO A 114 -1.92 20.38 -13.34
C PRO A 114 -1.77 20.97 -14.75
N LEU A 115 -1.52 22.28 -14.88
CA LEU A 115 -1.29 22.92 -16.18
C LEU A 115 -0.02 22.42 -16.89
N PHE A 116 0.90 21.81 -16.14
CA PHE A 116 2.16 21.26 -16.64
C PHE A 116 2.08 19.75 -16.92
N MET A 117 0.90 19.14 -16.79
CA MET A 117 0.63 17.73 -17.08
C MET A 117 -0.45 17.55 -18.16
N PRO A 118 -0.31 18.16 -19.35
CA PRO A 118 -1.36 18.08 -20.37
C PRO A 118 -1.56 16.64 -20.85
N MET A 119 -2.83 16.21 -20.92
CA MET A 119 -3.20 14.90 -21.47
C MET A 119 -3.08 14.87 -22.99
N ASP A 120 -3.38 15.97 -23.67
CA ASP A 120 -3.08 16.17 -25.09
C ASP A 120 -1.73 16.90 -25.22
N LEU A 121 -0.73 16.22 -25.76
CA LEU A 121 0.65 16.72 -25.86
C LEU A 121 0.81 17.89 -26.83
N SER A 122 -0.21 18.22 -27.62
CA SER A 122 -0.24 19.43 -28.43
C SER A 122 -0.69 20.67 -27.65
N THR A 123 -1.20 20.48 -26.43
CA THR A 123 -1.63 21.57 -25.55
C THR A 123 -0.42 22.41 -25.12
N PRO A 124 -0.45 23.74 -25.33
CA PRO A 124 0.61 24.61 -24.84
C PRO A 124 0.70 24.57 -23.31
N VAL A 125 1.91 24.31 -22.81
CA VAL A 125 2.25 24.43 -21.38
C VAL A 125 2.55 25.90 -21.09
N PRO A 126 2.01 26.50 -20.00
CA PRO A 126 2.32 27.88 -19.63
C PRO A 126 3.79 28.06 -19.26
N GLU A 127 4.27 29.31 -19.29
CA GLU A 127 5.63 29.62 -18.84
C GLU A 127 5.79 29.27 -17.34
N PRO A 128 6.77 28.41 -16.97
CA PRO A 128 7.06 28.11 -15.58
C PRO A 128 7.48 29.34 -14.80
N THR A 129 7.00 29.47 -13.57
CA THR A 129 7.30 30.62 -12.69
C THR A 129 8.18 30.26 -11.50
N ASN A 130 8.48 28.98 -11.30
CA ASN A 130 9.31 28.47 -10.21
C ASN A 130 9.96 27.11 -10.60
N PRO A 131 10.98 26.64 -9.85
CA PRO A 131 11.68 25.39 -10.13
C PRO A 131 10.80 24.12 -10.18
N VAL A 132 9.71 24.07 -9.40
CA VAL A 132 8.81 22.90 -9.39
C VAL A 132 7.99 22.85 -10.67
N GLU A 133 7.44 23.98 -11.12
CA GLU A 133 6.76 24.08 -12.42
C GLU A 133 7.71 23.73 -13.57
N ALA A 134 8.95 24.26 -13.53
CA ALA A 134 9.95 24.02 -14.58
C ALA A 134 10.35 22.54 -14.65
N GLY A 135 10.63 21.92 -13.50
CA GLY A 135 10.94 20.50 -13.43
C GLY A 135 9.78 19.62 -13.88
N LEU A 136 8.54 19.92 -13.47
CA LEU A 136 7.37 19.14 -13.87
C LEU A 136 7.13 19.23 -15.38
N ALA A 137 7.31 20.41 -15.98
CA ALA A 137 7.18 20.61 -17.43
C ALA A 137 8.17 19.74 -18.23
N ASP A 138 9.45 19.74 -17.81
CA ASP A 138 10.51 18.94 -18.45
C ASP A 138 10.26 17.44 -18.28
N LEU A 139 10.00 17.02 -17.04
CA LEU A 139 9.78 15.62 -16.68
C LEU A 139 8.56 15.02 -17.40
N TRP A 140 7.44 15.76 -17.44
CA TRP A 140 6.26 15.32 -18.16
C TRP A 140 6.57 15.13 -19.64
N ALA A 141 7.17 16.14 -20.28
CA ALA A 141 7.51 16.10 -21.71
C ALA A 141 8.47 14.96 -22.09
N ARG A 142 9.39 14.58 -21.19
CA ARG A 142 10.35 13.48 -21.39
C ARG A 142 9.80 12.08 -21.10
N THR A 143 8.69 11.98 -20.36
CA THR A 143 8.16 10.69 -19.88
C THR A 143 6.95 10.23 -20.68
N VAL A 144 5.95 11.10 -20.83
CA VAL A 144 4.63 10.69 -21.29
C VAL A 144 4.50 10.33 -22.79
N PRO A 145 5.38 10.76 -23.71
CA PRO A 145 5.33 10.29 -25.11
C PRO A 145 5.59 8.79 -25.26
N ASP A 146 6.33 8.19 -24.33
CA ASP A 146 6.72 6.77 -24.39
C ASP A 146 5.70 5.84 -23.72
N MET A 147 4.63 6.41 -23.12
CA MET A 147 3.65 5.67 -22.33
C MET A 147 2.24 5.80 -22.92
N SER A 148 1.39 4.80 -22.67
CA SER A 148 -0.01 4.81 -23.10
C SER A 148 -0.82 5.96 -22.49
N VAL A 149 -1.95 6.29 -23.12
CA VAL A 149 -2.88 7.30 -22.59
C VAL A 149 -3.51 6.82 -21.27
N GLU A 150 -3.72 5.52 -21.12
CA GLU A 150 -4.23 4.90 -19.90
C GLU A 150 -3.23 4.98 -18.75
N TRP A 151 -1.94 4.76 -19.01
CA TRP A 151 -0.89 4.98 -18.01
C TRP A 151 -0.79 6.45 -17.64
N ARG A 152 -0.78 7.35 -18.64
CA ARG A 152 -0.71 8.80 -18.43
C ARG A 152 -1.83 9.30 -17.53
N ALA A 153 -3.05 8.81 -17.72
CA ALA A 153 -4.19 9.19 -16.88
C ALA A 153 -3.99 8.74 -15.41
N ARG A 154 -3.51 7.51 -15.18
CA ARG A 154 -3.22 7.01 -13.82
C ARG A 154 -2.07 7.77 -13.17
N PHE A 155 -1.05 8.13 -13.95
CA PHE A 155 0.11 8.84 -13.44
C PHE A 155 -0.20 10.32 -13.16
N ALA A 156 -0.99 10.99 -14.00
CA ALA A 156 -1.54 12.32 -13.72
C ALA A 156 -2.36 12.32 -12.42
N GLU A 157 -3.30 11.37 -12.27
CA GLU A 157 -4.11 11.24 -11.06
C GLU A 157 -3.24 11.00 -9.81
N SER A 158 -2.24 10.12 -9.91
CA SER A 158 -1.33 9.85 -8.79
C SER A 158 -0.46 11.06 -8.44
N THR A 159 -0.05 11.85 -9.44
CA THR A 159 0.72 13.07 -9.23
C THR A 159 -0.15 14.15 -8.60
N GLU A 160 -1.37 14.39 -9.09
CA GLU A 160 -2.31 15.32 -8.46
C GLU A 160 -2.62 14.93 -7.01
N ASN A 161 -2.80 13.64 -6.73
CA ASN A 161 -3.02 13.15 -5.38
C ASN A 161 -1.81 13.40 -4.47
N LEU A 162 -0.58 13.12 -4.95
CA LEU A 162 0.68 13.42 -4.26
C LEU A 162 0.78 14.88 -3.89
N LEU A 163 0.54 15.76 -4.86
CA LEU A 163 0.63 17.21 -4.67
C LEU A 163 -0.41 17.72 -3.66
N ASN A 164 -1.62 17.15 -3.67
CA ASN A 164 -2.69 17.52 -2.76
C ASN A 164 -2.52 16.98 -1.33
N GLU A 165 -1.61 16.01 -1.10
CA GLU A 165 -1.24 15.53 0.24
C GLU A 165 -0.82 16.70 1.14
N SER A 166 0.01 17.60 0.61
CA SER A 166 0.58 18.70 1.37
C SER A 166 -0.47 19.67 1.94
N LEU A 167 -1.63 19.85 1.28
CA LEU A 167 -2.74 20.66 1.82
C LEU A 167 -3.48 19.96 2.96
N TRP A 168 -3.59 18.64 2.89
CA TRP A 168 -4.21 17.86 3.96
C TRP A 168 -3.32 17.86 5.20
N GLU A 169 -2.01 17.63 5.03
CA GLU A 169 -1.01 17.72 6.10
C GLU A 169 -1.01 19.11 6.72
N LEU A 170 -0.95 20.17 5.89
CA LEU A 170 -1.02 21.56 6.36
C LEU A 170 -2.29 21.85 7.16
N SER A 171 -3.43 21.29 6.74
CA SER A 171 -4.69 21.43 7.46
C SER A 171 -4.64 20.76 8.83
N ASN A 172 -4.06 19.56 8.94
CA ASN A 172 -3.89 18.85 10.20
C ASN A 172 -2.92 19.58 11.14
N ILE A 173 -1.81 20.09 10.63
CA ILE A 173 -0.83 20.91 11.39
C ILE A 173 -1.52 22.16 11.94
N HIS A 174 -2.30 22.86 11.11
CA HIS A 174 -3.01 24.09 11.51
C HIS A 174 -3.97 23.88 12.69
N ILE A 175 -4.69 22.75 12.72
CA ILE A 175 -5.63 22.43 13.81
C ILE A 175 -5.02 21.53 14.89
N ASN A 176 -3.71 21.26 14.82
CA ASN A 176 -2.96 20.35 15.70
C ASN A 176 -3.66 19.00 15.91
N ARG A 177 -4.06 18.34 14.82
CA ARG A 177 -4.78 17.07 14.84
C ARG A 177 -3.93 15.94 14.26
N VAL A 178 -3.58 14.99 15.11
CA VAL A 178 -3.04 13.68 14.69
C VAL A 178 -4.22 12.82 14.18
N PRO A 179 -4.15 12.27 12.96
CA PRO A 179 -5.19 11.38 12.44
C PRO A 179 -5.24 10.06 13.24
N ASN A 180 -6.39 9.38 13.23
CA ASN A 180 -6.48 8.03 13.79
C ASN A 180 -5.85 6.99 12.83
N PRO A 181 -5.52 5.76 13.27
CA PRO A 181 -4.80 4.79 12.44
C PRO A 181 -5.46 4.42 11.11
N VAL A 182 -6.80 4.38 11.06
CA VAL A 182 -7.53 4.06 9.82
C VAL A 182 -7.50 5.24 8.86
N GLU A 183 -7.76 6.44 9.36
CA GLU A 183 -7.68 7.66 8.56
C GLU A 183 -6.27 7.88 8.02
N TYR A 184 -5.24 7.64 8.84
CA TYR A 184 -3.84 7.76 8.45
C TYR A 184 -3.50 6.86 7.25
N ILE A 185 -3.81 5.56 7.34
CA ILE A 185 -3.44 4.61 6.27
C ILE A 185 -4.26 4.85 4.99
N GLU A 186 -5.54 5.20 5.10
CA GLU A 186 -6.37 5.52 3.94
C GLU A 186 -5.88 6.77 3.22
N MET A 187 -5.47 7.80 3.97
CA MET A 187 -4.90 9.01 3.40
C MET A 187 -3.55 8.72 2.73
N ARG A 188 -2.60 8.05 3.41
CA ARG A 188 -1.31 7.68 2.79
C ARG A 188 -1.47 6.83 1.53
N ARG A 189 -2.45 5.91 1.45
CA ARG A 189 -2.75 5.16 0.21
C ARG A 189 -3.27 6.02 -0.93
N LYS A 190 -4.05 7.05 -0.60
CA LYS A 190 -4.71 7.89 -1.59
C LYS A 190 -3.80 9.01 -2.09
N VAL A 191 -3.19 9.74 -1.16
CA VAL A 191 -2.42 10.96 -1.42
C VAL A 191 -0.92 10.78 -1.25
N GLY A 192 -0.43 9.69 -0.67
CA GLY A 192 1.00 9.47 -0.54
C GLY A 192 1.71 9.25 -1.88
N GLY A 193 3.04 9.41 -1.89
CA GLY A 193 3.87 9.24 -3.08
C GLY A 193 4.10 7.79 -3.57
N ALA A 194 3.58 6.76 -2.89
CA ALA A 194 3.82 5.38 -3.30
C ALA A 194 3.06 4.96 -4.58
N PRO A 195 1.76 5.26 -4.77
CA PRO A 195 1.09 5.09 -6.07
C PRO A 195 1.81 5.78 -7.24
N TRP A 196 2.35 6.99 -7.01
CA TRP A 196 3.17 7.71 -7.98
C TRP A 196 4.47 6.94 -8.31
N SER A 197 5.17 6.46 -7.28
CA SER A 197 6.37 5.62 -7.44
C SER A 197 6.08 4.33 -8.22
N ALA A 198 4.93 3.70 -7.97
CA ALA A 198 4.49 2.52 -8.70
C ALA A 198 4.28 2.81 -10.20
N GLY A 199 3.78 4.00 -10.56
CA GLY A 199 3.70 4.44 -11.96
C GLY A 199 5.06 4.52 -12.64
N LEU A 200 6.08 5.05 -11.94
CA LEU A 200 7.46 5.08 -12.45
C LEU A 200 8.11 3.69 -12.56
N VAL A 201 7.68 2.72 -11.74
CA VAL A 201 8.09 1.33 -11.90
C VAL A 201 7.59 0.76 -13.23
N GLU A 202 6.35 1.05 -13.66
CA GLU A 202 5.86 0.65 -14.98
C GLU A 202 6.74 1.24 -16.11
N TYR A 203 7.11 2.52 -16.00
CA TYR A 203 8.01 3.18 -16.95
C TYR A 203 9.40 2.52 -16.99
N ALA A 204 10.02 2.36 -15.82
CA ALA A 204 11.39 1.85 -15.70
C ALA A 204 11.54 0.38 -16.15
N THR A 205 10.49 -0.41 -15.97
CA THR A 205 10.44 -1.82 -16.41
C THR A 205 10.02 -1.98 -17.87
N GLY A 206 9.47 -0.94 -18.48
CA GLY A 206 8.84 -1.02 -19.81
C GLY A 206 7.62 -1.95 -19.83
N ALA A 207 6.99 -2.17 -18.67
CA ALA A 207 5.93 -3.13 -18.47
C ALA A 207 4.70 -2.45 -17.86
N GLU A 208 3.85 -1.92 -18.72
CA GLU A 208 2.59 -1.33 -18.30
C GLU A 208 1.59 -2.40 -17.86
N VAL A 209 0.92 -2.15 -16.74
CA VAL A 209 -0.19 -2.96 -16.30
C VAL A 209 -1.35 -2.80 -17.29
N PRO A 210 -1.86 -3.90 -17.89
CA PRO A 210 -2.94 -3.82 -18.86
C PRO A 210 -4.20 -3.18 -18.25
N ALA A 211 -4.79 -2.21 -18.96
CA ALA A 211 -5.96 -1.46 -18.49
C ALA A 211 -7.14 -2.35 -18.08
N ALA A 212 -7.32 -3.49 -18.76
CA ALA A 212 -8.38 -4.47 -18.46
C ALA A 212 -8.29 -5.05 -17.04
N VAL A 213 -7.09 -5.08 -16.42
CA VAL A 213 -6.87 -5.64 -15.08
C VAL A 213 -6.33 -4.65 -14.06
N ALA A 214 -5.94 -3.44 -14.48
CA ALA A 214 -5.43 -2.39 -13.60
C ALA A 214 -6.37 -2.08 -12.42
N GLY A 215 -7.68 -2.07 -12.65
CA GLY A 215 -8.71 -1.85 -11.61
C GLY A 215 -9.11 -3.08 -10.80
N SER A 216 -8.57 -4.26 -11.13
CA SER A 216 -8.93 -5.52 -10.46
C SER A 216 -8.52 -5.51 -8.99
N ARG A 217 -9.25 -6.27 -8.17
CA ARG A 217 -8.95 -6.37 -6.72
C ARG A 217 -7.50 -6.80 -6.45
N PRO A 218 -6.93 -7.85 -7.08
CA PRO A 218 -5.56 -8.26 -6.79
C PRO A 218 -4.53 -7.17 -7.07
N LEU A 219 -4.68 -6.39 -8.14
CA LEU A 219 -3.74 -5.29 -8.43
C LEU A 219 -3.90 -4.10 -7.50
N ARG A 220 -5.14 -3.81 -7.06
CA ARG A 220 -5.35 -2.82 -5.99
C ARG A 220 -4.72 -3.28 -4.68
N VAL A 221 -4.89 -4.54 -4.29
CA VAL A 221 -4.23 -5.10 -3.09
C VAL A 221 -2.72 -5.03 -3.20
N LEU A 222 -2.15 -5.35 -4.36
CA LEU A 222 -0.71 -5.26 -4.61
C LEU A 222 -0.20 -3.82 -4.43
N LYS A 223 -0.92 -2.83 -5.00
CA LYS A 223 -0.59 -1.41 -4.87
C LYS A 223 -0.75 -0.91 -3.42
N ASP A 224 -1.82 -1.29 -2.74
CA ASP A 224 -2.10 -0.86 -1.36
C ASP A 224 -1.08 -1.46 -0.38
N THR A 225 -0.75 -2.74 -0.52
CA THR A 225 0.26 -3.39 0.34
C THR A 225 1.66 -2.83 0.12
N PHE A 226 2.01 -2.52 -1.13
CA PHE A 226 3.22 -1.78 -1.46
C PHE A 226 3.21 -0.40 -0.79
N SER A 227 2.19 0.42 -1.03
CA SER A 227 2.07 1.77 -0.48
C SER A 227 2.17 1.80 1.05
N ASP A 228 1.41 0.94 1.73
CA ASP A 228 1.47 0.87 3.20
C ASP A 228 2.88 0.55 3.69
N ALA A 229 3.56 -0.43 3.07
CA ALA A 229 4.87 -0.86 3.50
C ALA A 229 5.97 0.17 3.17
N VAL A 230 5.78 0.99 2.14
CA VAL A 230 6.67 2.11 1.80
C VAL A 230 6.52 3.22 2.85
N HIS A 231 5.31 3.70 3.07
CA HIS A 231 5.04 4.81 3.98
C HIS A 231 5.39 4.47 5.42
N LEU A 232 4.93 3.33 5.94
CA LEU A 232 5.24 2.92 7.32
C LEU A 232 6.74 2.70 7.55
N ARG A 233 7.49 2.28 6.53
CA ARG A 233 8.95 2.19 6.63
C ARG A 233 9.57 3.57 6.72
N ASN A 234 9.16 4.48 5.83
CA ASN A 234 9.62 5.86 5.87
C ASN A 234 9.37 6.47 7.25
N ASP A 235 8.17 6.31 7.80
CA ASP A 235 7.77 6.80 9.13
C ASP A 235 8.74 6.39 10.24
N LEU A 236 9.22 5.14 10.25
CA LEU A 236 10.19 4.67 11.24
C LEU A 236 11.56 5.37 11.11
N PHE A 237 11.98 5.70 9.90
CA PHE A 237 13.27 6.31 9.64
C PHE A 237 13.25 7.84 9.76
N SER A 238 12.10 8.47 9.47
CA SER A 238 11.91 9.92 9.49
C SER A 238 11.33 10.47 10.80
N TYR A 239 10.79 9.61 11.68
CA TYR A 239 10.10 10.01 12.92
C TYR A 239 10.79 11.12 13.69
N GLN A 240 12.10 10.98 13.96
CA GLN A 240 12.83 11.97 14.75
C GLN A 240 12.82 13.34 14.07
N ARG A 241 13.17 13.39 12.79
CA ARG A 241 13.22 14.65 12.02
C ARG A 241 11.83 15.29 11.93
N GLU A 242 10.82 14.49 11.61
CA GLU A 242 9.44 14.94 11.45
C GLU A 242 8.86 15.52 12.75
N THR A 243 9.08 14.84 13.88
CA THR A 243 8.50 15.25 15.18
C THR A 243 9.32 16.32 15.91
N GLU A 244 10.65 16.31 15.79
CA GLU A 244 11.53 17.25 16.53
C GLU A 244 11.84 18.54 15.75
N GLU A 245 11.84 18.50 14.40
CA GLU A 245 12.29 19.63 13.56
C GLU A 245 11.18 20.21 12.67
N GLU A 246 10.34 19.36 12.08
CA GLU A 246 9.35 19.78 11.07
C GLU A 246 7.98 20.09 11.68
N GLY A 247 7.63 19.46 12.81
CA GLY A 247 6.29 19.53 13.39
C GLY A 247 5.25 18.79 12.55
N GLU A 248 5.67 17.78 11.79
CA GLU A 248 4.79 16.95 10.97
C GLU A 248 3.98 16.01 11.88
N LEU A 249 2.69 15.86 11.56
CA LEU A 249 1.74 15.04 12.33
C LEU A 249 1.38 13.73 11.61
N SER A 250 1.82 13.58 10.36
CA SER A 250 1.47 12.49 9.46
C SER A 250 2.52 11.36 9.52
N ASN A 251 2.77 10.82 10.72
CA ASN A 251 3.71 9.72 10.93
C ASN A 251 3.02 8.55 11.66
N GLY A 252 3.14 7.33 11.12
CA GLY A 252 2.50 6.14 11.67
C GLY A 252 2.89 5.79 13.11
N VAL A 253 4.13 6.09 13.53
CA VAL A 253 4.58 5.91 14.92
C VAL A 253 3.86 6.90 15.83
N LEU A 254 3.82 8.17 15.45
CA LEU A 254 3.12 9.22 16.20
C LEU A 254 1.62 8.93 16.32
N VAL A 255 1.01 8.45 15.24
CA VAL A 255 -0.41 8.07 15.18
C VAL A 255 -0.71 6.94 16.16
N LEU A 256 0.10 5.87 16.18
CA LEU A 256 -0.11 4.76 17.11
C LEU A 256 0.17 5.16 18.57
N GLU A 257 1.24 5.91 18.81
CA GLU A 257 1.57 6.45 20.13
C GLU A 257 0.40 7.26 20.70
N THR A 258 -0.16 8.17 19.89
CA THR A 258 -1.27 9.04 20.29
C THR A 258 -2.56 8.25 20.52
N PHE A 259 -2.90 7.32 19.62
CA PHE A 259 -4.18 6.62 19.65
C PHE A 259 -4.26 5.52 20.70
N LEU A 260 -3.16 4.80 20.93
CA LEU A 260 -3.10 3.68 21.88
C LEU A 260 -2.57 4.08 23.25
N HIS A 261 -2.03 5.30 23.39
CA HIS A 261 -1.35 5.77 24.60
C HIS A 261 -0.22 4.84 25.06
N CYS A 262 0.54 4.30 24.09
CA CYS A 262 1.71 3.46 24.33
C CYS A 262 3.01 4.28 24.29
N THR A 263 4.14 3.65 24.59
CA THR A 263 5.46 4.28 24.44
C THR A 263 5.87 4.37 22.97
N THR A 264 6.78 5.31 22.63
CA THR A 264 7.31 5.44 21.26
C THR A 264 7.95 4.16 20.75
N GLN A 265 8.66 3.39 21.60
CA GLN A 265 9.22 2.10 21.21
C GLN A 265 8.13 1.06 20.89
N GLU A 266 7.08 0.97 21.71
CA GLU A 266 5.95 0.06 21.44
C GLU A 266 5.21 0.44 20.17
N ALA A 267 5.04 1.74 19.89
CA ALA A 267 4.47 2.22 18.64
C ALA A 267 5.35 1.86 17.43
N ALA A 268 6.67 2.06 17.51
CA ALA A 268 7.61 1.71 16.46
C ALA A 268 7.62 0.19 16.17
N ASP A 269 7.60 -0.65 17.22
CA ASP A 269 7.51 -2.09 17.08
C ASP A 269 6.19 -2.51 16.41
N ALA A 270 5.07 -1.88 16.79
CA ALA A 270 3.76 -2.14 16.18
C ALA A 270 3.71 -1.69 14.70
N VAL A 271 4.33 -0.56 14.34
CA VAL A 271 4.49 -0.14 12.94
C VAL A 271 5.30 -1.17 12.16
N ASN A 272 6.37 -1.71 12.72
CA ASN A 272 7.17 -2.75 12.05
C ASN A 272 6.42 -4.08 11.90
N ASP A 273 5.60 -4.46 12.89
CA ASP A 273 4.69 -5.60 12.78
C ASP A 273 3.68 -5.40 11.63
N LEU A 274 3.14 -4.18 11.48
CA LEU A 274 2.28 -3.82 10.35
C LEU A 274 3.02 -3.93 9.02
N ILE A 275 4.20 -3.33 8.87
CA ILE A 275 5.03 -3.45 7.65
C ILE A 275 5.20 -4.92 7.28
N THR A 276 5.58 -5.76 8.24
CA THR A 276 5.79 -7.18 7.99
C THR A 276 4.52 -7.88 7.51
N SER A 277 3.37 -7.57 8.11
CA SER A 277 2.06 -8.08 7.68
C SER A 277 1.72 -7.66 6.24
N ARG A 278 1.97 -6.39 5.88
CA ARG A 278 1.72 -5.87 4.51
C ARG A 278 2.61 -6.55 3.48
N LEU A 279 3.89 -6.74 3.79
CA LEU A 279 4.84 -7.45 2.92
C LEU A 279 4.46 -8.92 2.71
N GLN A 280 3.99 -9.61 3.74
CA GLN A 280 3.50 -10.98 3.60
C GLN A 280 2.26 -11.03 2.70
N GLN A 281 1.33 -10.08 2.84
CA GLN A 281 0.17 -10.02 1.96
C GLN A 281 0.57 -9.71 0.50
N PHE A 282 1.53 -8.82 0.27
CA PHE A 282 2.07 -8.54 -1.06
C PHE A 282 2.55 -9.83 -1.74
N GLU A 283 3.40 -10.61 -1.05
CA GLU A 283 3.91 -11.89 -1.56
C GLU A 283 2.79 -12.92 -1.80
N ASP A 284 1.85 -13.04 -0.86
CA ASP A 284 0.69 -13.93 -0.99
C ASP A 284 -0.14 -13.57 -2.23
N THR A 285 -0.39 -12.27 -2.47
CA THR A 285 -1.14 -11.77 -3.62
C THR A 285 -0.42 -12.08 -4.94
N VAL A 286 0.90 -11.88 -5.01
CA VAL A 286 1.70 -12.25 -6.20
C VAL A 286 1.62 -13.75 -6.49
N LEU A 287 1.77 -14.59 -5.45
CA LEU A 287 1.85 -16.04 -5.62
C LEU A 287 0.51 -16.73 -5.84
N THR A 288 -0.59 -16.15 -5.35
CA THR A 288 -1.89 -16.83 -5.32
C THR A 288 -3.01 -16.10 -6.05
N GLU A 289 -3.07 -14.77 -5.98
CA GLU A 289 -4.18 -14.00 -6.54
C GLU A 289 -3.93 -13.59 -8.00
N LEU A 290 -2.69 -13.23 -8.36
CA LEU A 290 -2.36 -12.88 -9.75
C LEU A 290 -2.56 -14.04 -10.72
N PRO A 291 -2.10 -15.28 -10.45
CA PRO A 291 -2.34 -16.40 -11.37
C PRO A 291 -3.84 -16.68 -11.57
N ALA A 292 -4.63 -16.57 -10.51
CA ALA A 292 -6.09 -16.73 -10.60
C ALA A 292 -6.71 -15.64 -11.48
N LEU A 293 -6.31 -14.38 -11.28
CA LEU A 293 -6.74 -13.25 -12.12
C LEU A 293 -6.40 -13.48 -13.60
N PHE A 294 -5.19 -13.98 -13.89
CA PHE A 294 -4.75 -14.21 -15.26
C PHE A 294 -5.63 -15.24 -15.98
N VAL A 295 -5.97 -16.34 -15.29
CA VAL A 295 -6.88 -17.36 -15.82
C VAL A 295 -8.29 -16.83 -15.96
N GLU A 296 -8.82 -16.13 -14.94
CA GLU A 296 -10.18 -15.59 -14.95
C GLU A 296 -10.41 -14.58 -16.09
N GLN A 297 -9.41 -13.74 -16.38
CA GLN A 297 -9.49 -12.71 -17.43
C GLN A 297 -9.00 -13.20 -18.79
N GLY A 298 -8.48 -14.44 -18.88
CA GLY A 298 -7.92 -15.00 -20.11
C GLY A 298 -6.78 -14.15 -20.68
N LEU A 299 -5.93 -13.59 -19.80
CA LEU A 299 -4.84 -12.71 -20.22
C LEU A 299 -3.86 -13.44 -21.14
N ALA A 300 -3.41 -12.75 -22.19
CA ALA A 300 -2.38 -13.25 -23.07
C ALA A 300 -1.04 -13.39 -22.32
N PRO A 301 -0.15 -14.32 -22.72
CA PRO A 301 1.12 -14.54 -22.02
C PRO A 301 2.00 -13.29 -21.85
N HIS A 302 2.02 -12.37 -22.83
CA HIS A 302 2.77 -11.12 -22.72
C HIS A 302 2.19 -10.20 -21.63
N ALA A 303 0.87 -10.03 -21.60
CA ALA A 303 0.18 -9.23 -20.57
C ALA A 303 0.39 -9.81 -19.16
N CYS A 304 0.44 -11.14 -19.02
CA CYS A 304 0.83 -11.78 -17.76
C CYS A 304 2.27 -11.45 -17.38
N ALA A 305 3.20 -11.47 -18.34
CA ALA A 305 4.60 -11.12 -18.12
C ALA A 305 4.75 -9.65 -17.70
N ASP A 306 3.99 -8.73 -18.30
CA ASP A 306 4.03 -7.31 -17.95
C ASP A 306 3.59 -7.08 -16.49
N VAL A 307 2.49 -7.71 -16.06
CA VAL A 307 2.02 -7.63 -14.67
C VAL A 307 3.06 -8.23 -13.69
N LEU A 308 3.72 -9.32 -14.06
CA LEU A 308 4.75 -9.95 -13.22
C LEU A 308 6.04 -9.10 -13.16
N ALA A 309 6.42 -8.44 -14.27
CA ALA A 309 7.54 -7.51 -14.30
C ALA A 309 7.28 -6.28 -13.43
N TYR A 310 6.06 -5.73 -13.49
CA TYR A 310 5.60 -4.69 -12.58
C TYR A 310 5.67 -5.13 -11.10
N ALA A 311 5.13 -6.30 -10.77
CA ALA A 311 5.18 -6.84 -9.41
C ALA A 311 6.63 -7.04 -8.91
N LYS A 312 7.52 -7.54 -9.78
CA LYS A 312 8.96 -7.67 -9.50
C LYS A 312 9.63 -6.31 -9.27
N GLY A 313 9.25 -5.29 -10.04
CA GLY A 313 9.73 -3.93 -9.88
C GLY A 313 9.31 -3.33 -8.53
N LEU A 314 8.05 -3.51 -8.10
CA LEU A 314 7.60 -3.08 -6.77
C LEU A 314 8.36 -3.80 -5.64
N GLN A 315 8.68 -5.08 -5.83
CA GLN A 315 9.48 -5.87 -4.89
C GLN A 315 10.93 -5.36 -4.79
N ASP A 316 11.56 -5.04 -5.92
CA ASP A 316 12.89 -4.39 -5.92
C ASP A 316 12.83 -3.04 -5.23
N TRP A 317 11.82 -2.22 -5.57
CA TRP A 317 11.61 -0.92 -4.94
C TRP A 317 11.56 -1.03 -3.41
N GLN A 318 10.81 -2.00 -2.88
CA GLN A 318 10.69 -2.17 -1.44
C GLN A 318 12.02 -2.55 -0.76
N SER A 319 12.80 -3.44 -1.38
CA SER A 319 14.12 -3.83 -0.87
C SER A 319 15.15 -2.69 -1.01
N GLY A 320 15.13 -1.99 -2.14
CA GLY A 320 16.05 -0.91 -2.45
C GLY A 320 15.80 0.34 -1.62
N GLY A 321 14.53 0.71 -1.43
CA GLY A 321 14.13 1.79 -0.55
C GLY A 321 14.63 1.56 0.88
N HIS A 322 14.57 0.33 1.39
CA HIS A 322 15.12 0.00 2.70
C HIS A 322 16.64 0.25 2.80
N GLU A 323 17.42 -0.19 1.80
CA GLU A 323 18.87 0.04 1.79
C GLU A 323 19.22 1.53 1.73
N TRP A 324 18.46 2.34 0.99
CA TRP A 324 18.68 3.78 0.93
C TRP A 324 18.37 4.47 2.27
N HIS A 325 17.27 4.11 2.94
CA HIS A 325 16.94 4.66 4.27
C HIS A 325 18.04 4.40 5.31
N LEU A 326 18.77 3.29 5.19
CA LEU A 326 19.91 2.98 6.08
C LEU A 326 21.18 3.80 5.80
N ARG A 327 21.26 4.51 4.66
CA ARG A 327 22.47 5.23 4.22
C ARG A 327 22.30 6.72 4.08
N SER A 328 21.13 7.18 3.64
CA SER A 328 20.88 8.61 3.37
C SER A 328 21.00 9.44 4.65
N SER A 329 21.55 10.65 4.53
CA SER A 329 21.67 11.57 5.66
C SER A 329 20.32 12.13 6.14
N ARG A 330 19.25 11.90 5.37
CA ARG A 330 17.89 12.35 5.69
C ARG A 330 17.30 11.68 6.94
N TYR A 331 17.83 10.55 7.39
CA TYR A 331 17.16 9.67 8.36
C TYR A 331 17.98 9.36 9.60
N MET A 332 17.27 8.93 10.64
CA MET A 332 17.83 8.47 11.90
C MET A 332 18.45 7.06 11.75
N ASN A 333 19.60 6.98 11.07
CA ASN A 333 20.33 5.72 10.84
C ASN A 333 21.77 5.77 11.40
N GLY A 334 22.12 6.80 12.17
CA GLY A 334 23.45 6.97 12.77
C GLY A 334 24.57 7.39 11.79
N SER A 335 24.28 7.51 10.48
CA SER A 335 25.28 7.89 9.46
C SER A 335 25.80 9.33 9.60
N GLY A 336 25.01 10.22 10.20
CA GLY A 336 25.40 11.62 10.46
C GLY A 336 26.62 11.79 11.37
N ALA A 337 26.97 10.79 12.18
CA ALA A 337 28.17 10.82 13.03
C ALA A 337 29.44 10.30 12.32
N ALA A 338 29.31 9.57 11.20
CA ALA A 338 30.43 8.92 10.50
C ALA A 338 30.99 9.74 9.32
N ALA A 339 30.26 10.72 8.81
CA ALA A 339 30.67 11.56 7.67
C ALA A 339 31.87 12.51 7.96
N GLY A 340 32.39 12.52 9.19
CA GLY A 340 33.56 13.32 9.60
C GLY A 340 34.89 12.57 9.65
N ALA A 341 34.94 11.27 9.36
CA ALA A 341 36.17 10.49 9.43
C ALA A 341 36.49 9.83 8.09
N SER A 342 37.38 10.46 7.31
CA SER A 342 38.02 9.80 6.17
C SER A 342 38.64 8.47 6.63
N PRO A 343 38.39 7.34 5.96
CA PRO A 343 39.09 6.11 6.28
C PRO A 343 40.53 6.25 5.78
N ALA A 344 41.45 6.50 6.71
CA ALA A 344 42.87 6.35 6.47
C ALA A 344 43.16 4.91 6.06
N ALA A 345 43.89 4.76 4.96
CA ALA A 345 44.39 3.49 4.45
C ALA A 345 45.13 2.71 5.55
N HIS A 346 44.68 1.49 5.83
CA HIS A 346 45.49 0.51 6.57
C HIS A 346 46.19 -0.44 5.58
N PRO A 347 47.46 -0.81 5.85
CA PRO A 347 48.33 -1.42 4.86
C PRO A 347 48.10 -2.92 4.72
N ALA A 348 48.43 -3.41 3.53
CA ALA A 348 48.44 -4.81 3.14
C ALA A 348 49.31 -5.69 4.05
N GLY A 349 48.83 -6.90 4.35
CA GLY A 349 49.62 -7.92 5.02
C GLY A 349 48.95 -9.30 5.03
N ALA A 350 49.62 -10.26 4.36
CA ALA A 350 49.52 -11.72 4.49
C ALA A 350 48.38 -12.47 3.75
N SER A 351 48.78 -12.94 2.57
CA SER A 351 48.33 -14.07 1.76
C SER A 351 47.74 -15.30 2.48
N SER A 352 46.69 -15.87 1.89
CA SER A 352 46.63 -17.32 1.63
C SER A 352 45.93 -17.60 0.29
N SER A 353 46.59 -18.41 -0.52
CA SER A 353 46.27 -18.76 -1.90
C SER A 353 45.19 -19.84 -2.00
N ALA A 354 44.20 -19.64 -2.87
CA ALA A 354 43.49 -20.75 -3.52
C ALA A 354 42.88 -20.33 -4.87
N LEU A 355 43.64 -20.62 -5.93
CA LEU A 355 43.22 -21.04 -7.28
C LEU A 355 42.01 -20.34 -7.93
N SER A 356 42.36 -19.36 -8.76
CA SER A 356 41.59 -18.86 -9.89
C SER A 356 41.38 -19.93 -10.98
N GLY A 357 40.12 -20.17 -11.35
CA GLY A 357 39.66 -20.83 -12.58
C GLY A 357 38.70 -19.89 -13.33
N PRO A 358 38.53 -20.03 -14.66
CA PRO A 358 38.15 -18.92 -15.53
C PRO A 358 36.66 -18.57 -15.47
N ALA A 359 36.39 -17.28 -15.60
CA ALA A 359 35.07 -16.71 -15.84
C ALA A 359 34.46 -17.30 -17.13
N ALA A 360 33.41 -18.10 -16.98
CA ALA A 360 32.52 -18.46 -18.06
C ALA A 360 31.32 -17.50 -18.01
N ALA A 361 31.13 -16.78 -19.11
CA ALA A 361 29.98 -15.92 -19.36
C ALA A 361 28.67 -16.72 -19.20
N SER A 362 27.78 -16.30 -18.31
CA SER A 362 26.41 -16.79 -18.26
C SER A 362 25.55 -15.95 -19.20
N SER A 363 25.47 -16.41 -20.44
CA SER A 363 24.49 -16.00 -21.43
C SER A 363 23.07 -16.44 -21.03
N GLY A 364 22.13 -15.50 -21.01
CA GLY A 364 20.70 -15.62 -21.29
C GLY A 364 19.97 -16.92 -20.90
N LEU A 365 19.60 -17.07 -19.63
CA LEU A 365 18.48 -17.93 -19.24
C LEU A 365 17.25 -17.06 -18.93
N PRO A 366 16.05 -17.43 -19.41
CA PRO A 366 14.83 -16.73 -19.04
C PRO A 366 14.56 -16.87 -17.53
N TRP A 367 14.25 -15.72 -16.90
CA TRP A 367 13.94 -15.62 -15.48
C TRP A 367 12.69 -16.43 -15.10
N SER A 368 12.70 -16.99 -13.88
CA SER A 368 11.56 -17.72 -13.29
C SER A 368 11.26 -17.14 -11.90
N PRO A 369 9.98 -16.87 -11.57
CA PRO A 369 9.58 -16.41 -10.23
C PRO A 369 9.78 -17.48 -9.14
N PHE A 370 10.24 -18.68 -9.48
CA PHE A 370 10.52 -19.79 -8.54
C PHE A 370 12.02 -20.04 -8.31
N ALA A 371 12.92 -19.24 -8.89
CA ALA A 371 14.36 -19.45 -8.79
C ALA A 371 14.96 -18.77 -7.55
N PHE A 372 15.12 -19.54 -6.47
CA PHE A 372 15.98 -19.16 -5.34
C PHE A 372 17.45 -19.41 -5.72
N SER A 373 18.14 -18.43 -6.31
CA SER A 373 19.59 -18.54 -6.52
C SER A 373 20.31 -17.21 -6.29
N GLY A 374 20.95 -17.09 -5.13
CA GLY A 374 21.89 -16.03 -4.78
C GLY A 374 22.27 -16.07 -3.31
N LEU A 375 23.35 -16.76 -2.97
CA LEU A 375 23.92 -16.76 -1.60
C LEU A 375 24.64 -15.42 -1.37
N GLY A 376 23.88 -14.41 -0.93
CA GLY A 376 24.39 -13.17 -0.39
C GLY A 376 24.84 -13.33 1.07
N THR A 377 25.90 -12.63 1.46
CA THR A 377 26.53 -12.70 2.78
C THR A 377 25.70 -12.02 3.87
N SER A 378 24.65 -12.68 4.35
CA SER A 378 23.92 -12.35 5.60
C SER A 378 23.65 -13.63 6.40
N ALA A 379 24.68 -14.43 6.65
CA ALA A 379 24.53 -15.72 7.33
C ALA A 379 24.35 -15.61 8.86
N ALA A 380 24.50 -14.41 9.44
CA ALA A 380 24.51 -14.23 10.89
C ALA A 380 23.13 -13.97 11.52
N ASP A 381 22.12 -13.54 10.75
CA ASP A 381 20.81 -13.13 11.33
C ASP A 381 19.57 -13.81 10.68
N LEU A 382 19.79 -14.75 9.76
CA LEU A 382 18.71 -15.54 9.15
C LEU A 382 17.86 -16.27 10.19
N LYS A 383 18.45 -16.71 11.31
CA LYS A 383 17.72 -17.43 12.36
C LYS A 383 16.72 -16.54 13.09
N THR A 384 17.09 -15.30 13.41
CA THR A 384 16.20 -14.35 14.11
C THR A 384 15.11 -13.86 13.17
N VAL A 385 15.47 -13.53 11.93
CA VAL A 385 14.51 -13.09 10.89
C VAL A 385 13.52 -14.20 10.55
N LEU A 386 14.00 -15.43 10.33
CA LEU A 386 13.13 -16.60 10.16
C LEU A 386 12.32 -16.84 11.42
N ALA A 387 12.88 -16.70 12.63
CA ALA A 387 12.12 -16.88 13.86
C ALA A 387 11.01 -15.83 14.02
N THR A 388 11.24 -14.55 13.73
CA THR A 388 10.22 -13.48 13.83
C THR A 388 9.16 -13.65 12.75
N ALA A 389 9.55 -13.88 11.49
CA ALA A 389 8.64 -14.13 10.38
C ALA A 389 7.82 -15.42 10.58
N VAL A 390 8.45 -16.49 11.09
CA VAL A 390 7.77 -17.74 11.47
C VAL A 390 6.89 -17.53 12.68
N THR A 391 7.28 -16.73 13.68
CA THR A 391 6.46 -16.44 14.87
C THR A 391 5.22 -15.63 14.51
N GLN A 392 5.31 -14.66 13.60
CA GLN A 392 4.15 -13.92 13.11
C GLN A 392 3.29 -14.74 12.15
N ARG A 393 3.89 -15.51 11.22
CA ARG A 393 3.13 -16.48 10.39
C ARG A 393 2.43 -17.49 11.29
N LEU A 394 3.10 -17.98 12.33
CA LEU A 394 2.50 -18.80 13.38
C LEU A 394 1.37 -18.02 14.06
N ARG A 395 1.54 -16.80 14.57
CA ARG A 395 0.44 -16.01 15.16
C ARG A 395 -0.77 -15.87 14.23
N ARG A 396 -0.58 -15.65 12.93
CA ARG A 396 -1.65 -15.59 11.92
C ARG A 396 -2.34 -16.95 11.72
N HIS A 397 -1.61 -18.06 11.89
CA HIS A 397 -2.12 -19.43 11.78
C HIS A 397 -2.48 -20.10 13.12
N THR A 398 -2.11 -19.52 14.27
CA THR A 398 -2.33 -20.00 15.64
C THR A 398 -3.33 -19.12 16.38
N HIS A 399 -3.69 -17.96 15.85
CA HIS A 399 -4.95 -17.32 16.21
C HIS A 399 -6.05 -18.35 15.95
N ILE A 400 -6.62 -18.89 17.02
CA ILE A 400 -7.77 -19.77 16.96
C ILE A 400 -8.96 -18.85 16.66
N PRO A 401 -9.46 -18.79 15.42
CA PRO A 401 -10.70 -18.09 15.16
C PRO A 401 -11.77 -18.81 16.00
N TYR A 402 -12.70 -18.07 16.59
CA TYR A 402 -13.77 -18.65 17.44
C TYR A 402 -13.27 -19.24 18.77
N GLN A 403 -12.39 -18.54 19.51
CA GLN A 403 -12.30 -18.82 20.94
C GLN A 403 -13.70 -18.74 21.53
N LYS A 404 -14.13 -19.83 22.19
CA LYS A 404 -15.45 -19.91 22.83
C LYS A 404 -15.43 -18.98 24.04
N VAL A 405 -15.68 -17.71 23.79
CA VAL A 405 -15.94 -16.71 24.83
C VAL A 405 -17.27 -17.07 25.49
N GLY A 406 -17.36 -16.86 26.81
CA GLY A 406 -18.61 -17.06 27.53
C GLY A 406 -19.74 -16.20 26.95
N PRO A 407 -21.01 -16.43 27.34
CA PRO A 407 -22.11 -15.62 26.84
C PRO A 407 -21.85 -14.13 27.12
N SER A 408 -22.04 -13.29 26.09
CA SER A 408 -21.96 -11.84 26.26
C SER A 408 -23.01 -11.40 27.27
N GLN A 409 -22.59 -10.66 28.30
CA GLN A 409 -23.53 -10.01 29.21
C GLN A 409 -24.16 -8.84 28.47
N LEU A 410 -25.44 -8.98 28.12
CA LEU A 410 -26.18 -7.90 27.48
C LEU A 410 -26.46 -6.79 28.51
N PRO A 411 -26.14 -5.52 28.20
CA PRO A 411 -26.52 -4.42 29.08
C PRO A 411 -28.04 -4.26 29.09
N SER A 412 -28.55 -3.55 30.09
CA SER A 412 -29.95 -3.11 30.06
C SER A 412 -30.15 -2.15 28.88
N PHE A 413 -31.02 -2.51 27.95
CA PHE A 413 -31.40 -1.63 26.85
C PHE A 413 -32.59 -0.76 27.27
N VAL A 414 -32.43 0.56 27.17
CA VAL A 414 -33.57 1.48 27.28
C VAL A 414 -34.23 1.56 25.90
N MET A 415 -35.44 1.01 25.77
CA MET A 415 -36.24 1.09 24.55
C MET A 415 -37.51 1.89 24.82
N PRO A 416 -37.57 3.18 24.44
CA PRO A 416 -38.69 4.05 24.80
C PRO A 416 -39.94 3.80 23.96
N PHE A 417 -39.85 2.97 22.92
CA PHE A 417 -40.97 2.62 22.05
C PHE A 417 -41.55 1.27 22.43
N THR A 418 -42.89 1.19 22.54
CA THR A 418 -43.60 -0.06 22.84
C THR A 418 -43.78 -0.88 21.57
N THR A 419 -43.38 -2.15 21.62
CA THR A 419 -43.60 -3.10 20.52
C THR A 419 -45.09 -3.33 20.29
N THR A 420 -45.53 -3.22 19.05
CA THR A 420 -46.83 -3.69 18.57
C THR A 420 -46.58 -4.77 17.54
N LEU A 421 -47.38 -5.83 17.54
CA LEU A 421 -47.29 -6.93 16.57
C LEU A 421 -48.54 -6.97 15.70
N SER A 422 -48.36 -7.26 14.41
CA SER A 422 -49.49 -7.47 13.51
C SER A 422 -50.41 -8.61 14.01
N PRO A 423 -51.75 -8.45 13.95
CA PRO A 423 -52.69 -9.50 14.32
C PRO A 423 -52.63 -10.71 13.37
N HIS A 424 -51.94 -10.59 12.24
CA HIS A 424 -51.80 -11.64 11.23
C HIS A 424 -50.57 -12.55 11.44
N LEU A 425 -49.79 -12.33 12.52
CA LEU A 425 -48.54 -13.06 12.82
C LEU A 425 -48.68 -14.59 12.73
N ASP A 426 -49.67 -15.18 13.40
CA ASP A 426 -49.80 -16.64 13.42
C ASP A 426 -50.17 -17.23 12.05
N LEU A 427 -50.84 -16.45 11.20
CA LEU A 427 -51.10 -16.84 9.83
C LEU A 427 -49.82 -16.79 9.00
N ALA A 428 -49.05 -15.70 9.11
CA ALA A 428 -47.77 -15.55 8.43
C ALA A 428 -46.76 -16.66 8.79
N ARG A 429 -46.71 -17.07 10.07
CA ARG A 429 -45.89 -18.22 10.53
C ARG A 429 -46.19 -19.51 9.78
N ARG A 430 -47.47 -19.81 9.50
CA ARG A 430 -47.85 -21.02 8.75
C ARG A 430 -47.61 -20.86 7.25
N ASN A 431 -47.90 -19.67 6.72
CA ASN A 431 -47.78 -19.38 5.30
C ASN A 431 -46.33 -19.41 4.84
N VAL A 432 -45.39 -18.89 5.64
CA VAL A 432 -43.96 -18.91 5.29
C VAL A 432 -43.38 -20.32 5.22
N VAL A 433 -43.78 -21.24 6.11
CA VAL A 433 -43.34 -22.65 6.05
C VAL A 433 -43.82 -23.30 4.76
N THR A 434 -45.11 -23.11 4.42
CA THR A 434 -45.69 -23.62 3.17
C THR A 434 -44.98 -23.04 1.94
N TRP A 435 -44.69 -21.73 1.97
CA TRP A 435 -43.97 -21.05 0.90
C TRP A 435 -42.53 -21.56 0.76
N ALA A 436 -41.80 -21.75 1.87
CA ALA A 436 -40.40 -22.19 1.87
C ALA A 436 -40.24 -23.61 1.32
N HIS A 437 -41.17 -24.52 1.64
CA HIS A 437 -41.25 -25.84 1.02
C HIS A 437 -41.45 -25.76 -0.49
N ARG A 438 -42.38 -24.90 -0.94
CA ARG A 438 -42.66 -24.70 -2.36
C ARG A 438 -41.46 -24.13 -3.12
N MET A 439 -40.71 -23.22 -2.51
CA MET A 439 -39.48 -22.65 -3.07
C MET A 439 -38.28 -23.62 -2.97
N GLY A 440 -38.41 -24.68 -2.18
CA GLY A 440 -37.35 -25.69 -2.00
C GLY A 440 -36.22 -25.25 -1.07
N LEU A 441 -36.45 -24.29 -0.16
CA LEU A 441 -35.44 -23.80 0.78
C LEU A 441 -35.10 -24.82 1.88
N LEU A 442 -36.04 -25.72 2.19
CA LEU A 442 -35.96 -26.66 3.31
C LEU A 442 -35.47 -28.06 2.91
N ARG A 443 -34.83 -28.17 1.74
CA ARG A 443 -34.35 -29.45 1.21
C ARG A 443 -33.04 -29.27 0.42
N PRO A 444 -32.21 -30.32 0.31
CA PRO A 444 -31.03 -30.27 -0.53
C PRO A 444 -31.38 -29.97 -2.00
N GLN A 445 -30.60 -29.10 -2.63
CA GLN A 445 -30.66 -28.82 -4.05
C GLN A 445 -29.96 -29.93 -4.85
N PRO A 446 -30.60 -30.50 -5.88
CA PRO A 446 -30.01 -31.57 -6.67
C PRO A 446 -28.66 -31.17 -7.28
N GLY A 447 -27.62 -31.98 -7.03
CA GLY A 447 -26.29 -31.75 -7.58
C GLY A 447 -25.48 -30.64 -6.90
N VAL A 448 -25.98 -30.04 -5.81
CA VAL A 448 -25.26 -29.00 -5.06
C VAL A 448 -24.96 -29.52 -3.64
N PRO A 449 -23.72 -29.90 -3.34
CA PRO A 449 -23.32 -30.32 -1.99
C PRO A 449 -23.59 -29.23 -0.95
N PHE A 450 -23.97 -29.63 0.27
CA PHE A 450 -24.19 -28.75 1.43
C PHE A 450 -25.30 -27.68 1.26
N SER A 451 -26.20 -27.89 0.30
CA SER A 451 -27.32 -26.98 0.02
C SER A 451 -28.54 -27.20 0.93
N ASP A 452 -28.49 -28.22 1.79
CA ASP A 452 -29.40 -28.50 2.90
C ASP A 452 -29.11 -27.57 4.09
N VAL A 453 -29.20 -26.27 3.85
CA VAL A 453 -28.82 -25.22 4.82
C VAL A 453 -29.79 -25.18 6.00
N TRP A 454 -31.09 -25.22 5.71
CA TRP A 454 -32.16 -25.15 6.70
C TRP A 454 -33.08 -26.38 6.61
N ASP A 455 -33.63 -26.76 7.76
CA ASP A 455 -34.81 -27.61 7.87
C ASP A 455 -36.01 -26.79 8.36
N GLU A 456 -37.20 -27.41 8.39
CA GLU A 456 -38.43 -26.75 8.83
C GLU A 456 -38.32 -26.28 10.30
N ASP A 457 -37.72 -27.10 11.16
CA ASP A 457 -37.54 -26.78 12.57
C ASP A 457 -36.67 -25.53 12.77
N ALA A 458 -35.61 -25.36 11.96
CA ALA A 458 -34.79 -24.16 11.95
C ALA A 458 -35.60 -22.93 11.53
N LEU A 459 -36.34 -23.01 10.42
CA LEU A 459 -37.19 -21.91 9.95
C LEU A 459 -38.20 -21.47 11.01
N VAL A 460 -38.85 -22.43 11.67
CA VAL A 460 -39.79 -22.16 12.76
C VAL A 460 -39.11 -21.48 13.96
N ARG A 461 -37.88 -21.89 14.31
CA ARG A 461 -37.11 -21.26 15.40
C ARG A 461 -36.63 -19.85 15.06
N PHE A 462 -36.32 -19.56 13.79
CA PHE A 462 -35.89 -18.23 13.37
C PHE A 462 -37.04 -17.21 13.43
N ASP A 463 -38.28 -17.67 13.21
CA ASP A 463 -39.52 -16.89 13.34
C ASP A 463 -39.46 -15.52 12.63
N PHE A 464 -39.13 -15.53 11.33
CA PHE A 464 -39.11 -14.31 10.53
C PHE A 464 -40.46 -13.61 10.45
N ALA A 465 -41.56 -14.34 10.68
CA ALA A 465 -42.90 -13.77 10.78
C ALA A 465 -43.02 -12.85 12.00
N LEU A 466 -42.42 -13.20 13.14
CA LEU A 466 -42.36 -12.33 14.32
C LEU A 466 -41.59 -11.05 14.03
N CYS A 467 -40.47 -11.15 13.31
CA CYS A 467 -39.70 -9.98 12.89
C CYS A 467 -40.53 -9.08 11.96
N ALA A 468 -41.14 -9.65 10.91
CA ALA A 468 -42.02 -8.91 10.00
C ALA A 468 -43.20 -8.24 10.73
N ALA A 469 -43.82 -8.95 11.68
CA ALA A 469 -44.97 -8.44 12.43
C ALA A 469 -44.61 -7.29 13.38
N GLY A 470 -43.38 -7.24 13.89
CA GLY A 470 -42.86 -6.12 14.68
C GLY A 470 -42.39 -4.94 13.82
N LEU A 471 -41.89 -5.19 12.62
CA LEU A 471 -41.50 -4.15 11.66
C LEU A 471 -42.71 -3.48 11.00
N HIS A 472 -43.77 -4.25 10.74
CA HIS A 472 -44.98 -3.80 10.04
C HIS A 472 -46.24 -4.24 10.80
N PRO A 473 -46.54 -3.64 11.98
CA PRO A 473 -47.68 -4.03 12.79
C PRO A 473 -49.03 -3.79 12.10
N ASP A 474 -49.11 -2.79 11.23
CA ASP A 474 -50.34 -2.43 10.52
C ASP A 474 -50.47 -3.08 9.13
N ALA A 475 -49.53 -3.95 8.75
CA ALA A 475 -49.59 -4.67 7.48
C ALA A 475 -50.83 -5.58 7.43
N ASP A 476 -51.51 -5.59 6.29
CA ASP A 476 -52.50 -6.61 6.01
C ASP A 476 -51.85 -7.99 5.83
N THR A 477 -52.68 -9.03 5.69
CA THR A 477 -52.20 -10.41 5.56
C THR A 477 -51.21 -10.59 4.40
N GLU A 478 -51.48 -10.02 3.23
CA GLU A 478 -50.66 -10.23 2.04
C GLU A 478 -49.33 -9.47 2.15
N GLN A 479 -49.37 -8.26 2.66
CA GLN A 479 -48.19 -7.45 2.94
C GLN A 479 -47.29 -8.12 3.97
N LEU A 480 -47.86 -8.66 5.05
CA LEU A 480 -47.11 -9.34 6.10
C LEU A 480 -46.48 -10.64 5.59
N ASP A 481 -47.22 -11.43 4.80
CA ASP A 481 -46.70 -12.63 4.16
C ASP A 481 -45.53 -12.31 3.23
N LEU A 482 -45.67 -11.26 2.40
CA LEU A 482 -44.60 -10.85 1.49
C LEU A 482 -43.35 -10.38 2.25
N GLY A 483 -43.51 -9.57 3.30
CA GLY A 483 -42.40 -9.13 4.15
C GLY A 483 -41.71 -10.31 4.84
N THR A 484 -42.48 -11.27 5.34
CA THR A 484 -41.97 -12.50 5.96
C THR A 484 -41.17 -13.33 4.95
N GLN A 485 -41.67 -13.46 3.71
CA GLN A 485 -40.98 -14.21 2.64
C GLN A 485 -39.67 -13.54 2.23
N TRP A 486 -39.63 -12.21 2.14
CA TRP A 486 -38.38 -11.49 1.84
C TRP A 486 -37.34 -11.63 2.94
N LEU A 487 -37.74 -11.51 4.21
CA LEU A 487 -36.83 -11.76 5.33
C LEU A 487 -36.30 -13.20 5.30
N THR A 488 -37.19 -14.17 5.07
CA THR A 488 -36.82 -15.59 4.97
C THR A 488 -35.84 -15.85 3.83
N TRP A 489 -36.11 -15.32 2.63
CA TRP A 489 -35.25 -15.48 1.46
C TRP A 489 -33.88 -14.82 1.65
N GLY A 490 -33.87 -13.57 2.13
CA GLY A 490 -32.64 -12.82 2.32
C GLY A 490 -31.71 -13.49 3.34
N THR A 491 -32.26 -13.93 4.48
CA THR A 491 -31.47 -14.64 5.49
C THR A 491 -31.05 -16.04 5.01
N TYR A 492 -31.90 -16.76 4.25
CA TYR A 492 -31.49 -18.03 3.65
C TYR A 492 -30.32 -17.86 2.69
N ALA A 493 -30.34 -16.82 1.85
CA ALA A 493 -29.25 -16.54 0.93
C ALA A 493 -27.94 -16.25 1.67
N ASP A 494 -27.99 -15.51 2.78
CA ASP A 494 -26.83 -15.20 3.63
C ASP A 494 -26.19 -16.47 4.22
N ASP A 495 -27.01 -17.44 4.65
CA ASP A 495 -26.51 -18.74 5.14
C ASP A 495 -26.07 -19.69 4.01
N TYR A 496 -26.72 -19.60 2.84
CA TYR A 496 -26.46 -20.48 1.70
C TYR A 496 -25.07 -20.27 1.10
N TYR A 497 -24.67 -19.02 0.88
CA TYR A 497 -23.37 -18.70 0.28
C TYR A 497 -22.17 -19.31 1.04
N PRO A 498 -22.02 -19.11 2.37
CA PRO A 498 -20.93 -19.71 3.12
C PRO A 498 -21.04 -21.24 3.22
N ALA A 499 -22.26 -21.80 3.28
CA ALA A 499 -22.46 -23.25 3.34
C ALA A 499 -22.03 -23.94 2.04
N VAL A 500 -22.45 -23.42 0.88
CA VAL A 500 -22.24 -24.05 -0.43
C VAL A 500 -20.89 -23.68 -1.03
N PHE A 501 -20.52 -22.39 -1.02
CA PHE A 501 -19.30 -21.91 -1.65
C PHE A 501 -18.15 -21.69 -0.65
N GLY A 502 -18.46 -21.26 0.58
CA GLY A 502 -17.45 -20.99 1.60
C GLY A 502 -16.73 -22.25 2.09
N ARG A 503 -17.48 -23.33 2.40
CA ARG A 503 -16.91 -24.60 2.88
C ARG A 503 -16.04 -25.31 1.84
N THR A 504 -16.43 -25.22 0.57
CA THR A 504 -15.71 -25.81 -0.56
C THR A 504 -14.61 -24.90 -1.10
N ARG A 505 -14.58 -23.63 -0.65
CA ARG A 505 -13.74 -22.55 -1.20
C ARG A 505 -13.96 -22.33 -2.70
N ASP A 506 -15.18 -22.60 -3.18
CA ASP A 506 -15.57 -22.46 -4.59
C ASP A 506 -15.97 -21.01 -4.91
N LEU A 507 -14.97 -20.14 -4.98
CA LEU A 507 -15.18 -18.73 -5.33
C LEU A 507 -15.69 -18.56 -6.77
N ALA A 508 -15.28 -19.45 -7.69
CA ALA A 508 -15.72 -19.42 -9.08
C ALA A 508 -17.23 -19.71 -9.18
N GLY A 509 -17.70 -20.76 -8.49
CA GLY A 509 -19.12 -21.08 -8.38
C GLY A 509 -19.93 -19.95 -7.73
N ALA A 510 -19.39 -19.33 -6.68
CA ALA A 510 -20.03 -18.16 -6.04
C ALA A 510 -20.23 -17.01 -7.03
N LYS A 511 -19.18 -16.64 -7.79
CA LYS A 511 -19.25 -15.57 -8.80
C LYS A 511 -20.29 -15.86 -9.89
N VAL A 512 -20.32 -17.09 -10.40
CA VAL A 512 -21.30 -17.50 -11.43
C VAL A 512 -22.73 -17.47 -10.88
N CYS A 513 -22.92 -17.90 -9.63
CA CYS A 513 -24.21 -17.81 -8.95
C CYS A 513 -24.67 -16.36 -8.82
N THR A 514 -23.80 -15.47 -8.29
CA THR A 514 -24.10 -14.05 -8.12
C THR A 514 -24.40 -13.36 -9.46
N ALA A 515 -23.66 -13.67 -10.53
CA ALA A 515 -23.90 -13.08 -11.84
C ALA A 515 -25.25 -13.50 -12.48
N ARG A 516 -25.87 -14.57 -11.98
CA ARG A 516 -27.16 -15.09 -12.47
C ARG A 516 -28.36 -14.53 -11.70
N LEU A 517 -28.17 -14.16 -10.43
CA LEU A 517 -29.16 -13.48 -9.59
C LEU A 517 -29.35 -12.04 -10.06
#